data_AF-A0A9E4WQY8-F1
#
_entry.id   AF-A0A9E4WQY8-F1
#
_cell.length_a   1.000
_cell.length_b   1.000
_cell.length_c   1.000
_cell.angle_alpha   90.00
_cell.angle_beta   90.00
_cell.angle_gamma   90.00
#
_symmetry.space_group_name_H-M   'P 1'
#
loop_
_entity.id
_entity.type
_entity.pdbx_description
1 polymer ?
#
loop_
_entity_poly.entity_id
_entity_poly.type
_entity_poly.pdbx_seq_one_letter_code
_entity_poly.pdbx_strand_id
1 'polypeptide(L)' 'MTQTSQEKYRLILVPHTHWDREWYLPYQRYRTRLVGFFDLLLEIFERDPEYKHFLLDGHTILIED' A
#
# COMPACT_ATOMS: atom_id res chain seq x y z
N MET A 1 26.26 20.61 -32.68
CA MET A 1 26.08 19.95 -31.36
C MET A 1 24.76 20.45 -30.79
N THR A 2 23.68 19.72 -31.02
CA THR A 2 22.35 20.07 -30.49
C THR A 2 22.27 19.64 -29.03
N GLN A 3 22.17 20.61 -28.13
CA GLN A 3 21.83 20.37 -26.73
C GLN A 3 20.40 19.83 -26.66
N THR A 4 20.24 18.56 -26.32
CA THR A 4 18.96 18.01 -25.90
C THR A 4 18.67 18.52 -24.49
N SER A 5 17.71 19.43 -24.34
CA SER A 5 17.16 19.80 -23.05
C SER A 5 16.52 18.57 -22.41
N GLN A 6 16.95 18.19 -21.21
CA GLN A 6 16.28 17.12 -20.46
C GLN A 6 15.00 17.65 -19.83
N GLU A 7 13.86 17.24 -20.39
CA GLU A 7 12.53 17.44 -19.80
C GLU A 7 12.46 16.73 -18.44
N LYS A 8 12.00 17.44 -17.41
CA LYS A 8 11.85 16.90 -16.05
C LYS A 8 10.47 16.23 -15.92
N TYR A 9 10.45 14.92 -15.76
CA TYR A 9 9.22 14.19 -15.47
C TYR A 9 8.84 14.29 -13.99
N ARG A 10 7.54 14.48 -13.72
CA ARG A 10 6.98 14.32 -12.38
C ARG A 10 6.46 12.89 -12.24
N LEU A 11 7.09 12.11 -11.36
CA LEU A 11 6.60 10.79 -10.99
C LEU A 11 5.82 10.89 -9.67
N ILE A 12 4.69 10.21 -9.59
CA ILE A 12 3.89 10.09 -8.37
C ILE A 12 3.78 8.60 -8.06
N LEU A 13 4.28 8.20 -6.90
CA LEU A 13 4.19 6.83 -6.41
C LEU A 13 3.05 6.74 -5.40
N VAL A 14 2.14 5.80 -5.59
CA VAL A 14 1.03 5.52 -4.67
C VAL A 14 1.19 4.08 -4.15
N PRO A 15 1.75 3.90 -2.95
CA PRO A 15 1.84 2.57 -2.35
C PRO A 15 0.45 2.00 -2.07
N HIS A 16 0.20 0.77 -2.48
CA HIS A 16 -1.04 0.04 -2.23
C HIS A 16 -0.78 -1.46 -2.28
N THR A 17 -1.72 -2.23 -1.77
CA THR A 17 -1.83 -3.66 -2.04
C THR A 17 -3.26 -3.95 -2.46
N HIS A 18 -3.44 -4.81 -3.46
CA HIS A 18 -4.76 -5.32 -3.78
C HIS A 18 -5.12 -6.42 -2.79
N TRP A 19 -6.27 -6.29 -2.12
CA TRP A 19 -6.67 -7.18 -1.05
C TRP A 19 -8.02 -7.82 -1.33
N ASP A 20 -7.98 -8.99 -1.96
CA ASP A 20 -9.14 -9.87 -2.02
C ASP A 20 -9.52 -10.31 -0.60
N ARG A 21 -10.70 -9.88 -0.14
CA ARG A 21 -11.23 -10.22 1.19
C ARG A 21 -11.33 -11.74 1.39
N GLU A 22 -11.70 -12.45 0.33
CA GLU A 22 -11.71 -13.91 0.24
C GLU A 22 -11.56 -14.33 -1.22
N TRP A 23 -10.83 -15.43 -1.45
CA TRP A 23 -10.65 -15.97 -2.80
C TRP A 23 -10.34 -17.47 -2.77
N TYR A 24 -9.10 -17.89 -3.02
CA TYR A 24 -8.73 -19.32 -3.08
C TYR A 24 -8.42 -19.96 -1.72
N LEU A 25 -8.31 -19.16 -0.67
CA LEU A 25 -8.27 -19.63 0.73
C LEU A 25 -9.54 -19.19 1.48
N PRO A 26 -9.91 -19.88 2.58
CA PRO A 26 -10.99 -19.43 3.44
C PRO A 26 -10.74 -18.01 3.97
N TYR A 27 -11.79 -17.19 4.10
CA TYR A 27 -11.75 -15.80 4.60
C TYR A 27 -10.84 -15.61 5.82
N GLN A 28 -10.90 -16.49 6.83
CA GLN A 28 -10.09 -16.34 8.05
C GLN A 28 -8.57 -16.42 7.81
N ARG A 29 -8.12 -17.10 6.75
CA ARG A 29 -6.70 -17.12 6.36
C ARG A 29 -6.26 -15.77 5.81
N TYR A 30 -7.11 -15.10 5.03
CA TYR A 30 -6.85 -13.73 4.59
C TYR A 30 -6.91 -12.78 5.78
N ARG A 31 -7.96 -12.84 6.61
CA ARG A 31 -8.10 -11.99 7.80
C ARG A 31 -6.88 -12.05 8.73
N THR A 32 -6.32 -13.25 8.97
CA THR A 32 -5.10 -13.39 9.79
C THR A 32 -3.90 -12.69 9.14
N ARG A 33 -3.75 -12.75 7.80
CA ARG A 33 -2.70 -12.02 7.08
C ARG A 33 -2.92 -10.52 7.09
N LEU A 34 -4.19 -10.08 7.11
CA LEU A 34 -4.55 -8.65 7.16
C LEU A 34 -4.04 -8.01 8.45
N VAL A 35 -4.18 -8.70 9.58
CA VAL A 35 -3.62 -8.25 10.88
C VAL A 35 -2.10 -8.05 10.77
N GLY A 36 -1.37 -9.07 10.31
CA GLY A 36 0.09 -8.94 10.15
C GLY A 36 0.52 -7.90 9.11
N PHE A 37 -0.32 -7.63 8.10
CA PHE A 37 -0.11 -6.53 7.17
C PHE A 37 -0.23 -5.16 7.87
N PHE A 38 -1.26 -4.95 8.68
CA PHE A 38 -1.43 -3.71 9.42
C PHE A 38 -0.33 -3.50 10.46
N ASP A 39 0.08 -4.56 11.17
CA ASP A 39 1.20 -4.50 12.12
C ASP A 39 2.46 -3.95 11.43
N LEU A 40 2.80 -4.50 10.26
CA LEU A 40 3.96 -4.05 9.48
C LEU A 40 3.77 -2.63 8.93
N LEU A 41 2.58 -2.30 8.42
CA LEU A 41 2.30 -0.97 7.86
C LEU A 41 2.45 0.13 8.92
N LEU A 42 1.92 -0.11 10.13
CA LEU A 42 2.03 0.83 11.25
C LEU A 42 3.48 0.95 11.73
N GLU A 43 4.23 -0.16 11.81
CA GLU A 43 5.66 -0.11 12.12
C GLU A 43 6.44 0.75 11.11
N ILE A 44 6.12 0.66 9.83
CA ILE A 44 6.75 1.49 8.79
C ILE A 44 6.42 2.97 9.02
N PHE A 45 5.16 3.30 9.30
CA PHE A 45 4.75 4.68 9.59
C PHE A 45 5.44 5.26 10.83
N GLU A 46 5.68 4.44 11.86
CA GLU A 46 6.41 4.87 13.05
C GLU A 46 7.90 5.07 12.79
N ARG A 47 8.52 4.21 11.98
CA ARG A 47 9.97 4.22 11.71
C ARG A 47 10.38 5.27 10.68
N ASP A 48 9.58 5.50 9.65
CA ASP A 48 9.91 6.39 8.53
C ASP A 48 8.88 7.53 8.37
N PRO A 49 9.16 8.72 8.93
CA PRO A 49 8.28 9.88 8.81
C PRO A 49 8.02 10.36 7.37
N GLU A 50 8.84 9.96 6.41
CA GLU A 50 8.64 10.32 5.00
C GLU A 50 7.65 9.39 4.28
N TYR A 51 7.37 8.21 4.84
CA TYR A 51 6.36 7.29 4.34
C TYR A 51 4.97 7.66 4.87
N LYS A 52 4.32 8.64 4.24
CA LYS A 52 3.12 9.32 4.81
C LYS A 52 1.77 8.68 4.44
N HIS A 53 1.71 7.90 3.37
CA HIS A 53 0.44 7.47 2.78
C HIS A 53 0.51 6.03 2.26
N PHE A 54 -0.60 5.30 2.45
CA PHE A 54 -0.84 3.99 1.85
C PHE A 54 -2.32 3.90 1.43
N LEU A 55 -2.58 3.45 0.21
CA LEU A 55 -3.93 3.26 -0.30
C LEU A 55 -4.43 1.86 0.04
N LEU A 56 -5.47 1.77 0.87
CA LEU A 56 -6.14 0.51 1.27
C LEU A 56 -7.15 0.04 0.22
N ASP A 57 -6.67 -0.16 -1.02
CA ASP A 57 -7.36 -0.83 -2.13
C ASP A 57 -8.74 -0.26 -2.55
N GLY A 58 -9.17 0.86 -1.97
CA GLY A 58 -10.43 1.54 -2.31
C GLY A 58 -11.66 1.05 -1.56
N HIS A 59 -11.50 0.28 -0.48
CA HIS A 59 -12.62 -0.21 0.34
C HIS A 59 -12.30 -0.11 1.83
N THR A 60 -13.30 0.24 2.63
CA THR A 60 -13.13 0.52 4.06
C THR A 60 -13.25 -0.72 4.94
N ILE A 61 -13.72 -1.84 4.39
CA ILE A 61 -14.00 -3.06 5.16
C ILE A 61 -12.75 -3.63 5.85
N LEU A 62 -11.56 -3.37 5.29
CA LEU A 62 -10.27 -3.77 5.87
C LEU A 62 -10.02 -3.19 7.27
N ILE A 63 -10.68 -2.09 7.64
CA ILE A 63 -10.54 -1.47 8.97
C ILE A 63 -11.38 -2.24 10.02
N GLU A 64 -12.50 -2.84 9.59
CA GLU A 64 -13.43 -3.59 10.44
C GLU A 64 -13.09 -5.09 10.52
N ASP A 65 -12.45 -5.63 9.48
CA ASP A 65 -11.94 -7.01 9.42
C ASP A 65 -10.70 -7.19 10.31
#